data_AF-H2YBS1-F1
#
_entry.id   AF-H2YBS1-F1
#
_cell.length_a   1.000
_cell.length_b   1.000
_cell.length_c   1.000
_cell.angle_alpha   90.00
_cell.angle_beta   90.00
_cell.angle_gamma   90.00
#
_symmetry.space_group_name_H-M   'P 1'
#
loop_
_entity.id
_entity.type
_entity.pdbx_description
1 polymer ?
#
loop_
_entity_poly.entity_id
_entity_poly.type
_entity_poly.pdbx_seq_one_letter_code
_entity_poly.pdbx_strand_id
1 'polypeptide(L)'
;MDTKYLEKQVKRLSTKGNDGMFRAMIYTVPIFNNPTGICLSNERSRDLVRIAQDHQLLVVSDDVYDFLNYKICPVTQLFSLPPKKLISYDKT
;
A
#
# COMPACT_ATOMS: atom_id res chain seq x y z
N MET A 1 -6.70 -1.50 4.21
CA MET A 1 -5.95 -2.63 4.81
C MET A 1 -5.56 -2.27 6.24
N ASP A 2 -5.73 -3.20 7.18
CA ASP A 2 -5.20 -3.07 8.55
C ASP A 2 -3.80 -3.70 8.60
N THR A 3 -2.77 -2.85 8.74
CA THR A 3 -1.36 -3.27 8.70
C THR A 3 -0.95 -4.03 9.95
N LYS A 4 -1.56 -3.78 11.12
CA LYS A 4 -1.28 -4.52 12.36
C LYS A 4 -1.80 -5.95 12.25
N TYR A 5 -3.01 -6.11 11.71
CA TYR A 5 -3.57 -7.43 11.45
C TYR A 5 -2.74 -8.18 10.39
N LEU A 6 -2.37 -7.51 9.30
CA LEU A 6 -1.50 -8.08 8.26
C LEU A 6 -0.19 -8.61 8.86
N GLU A 7 0.54 -7.79 9.62
CA GLU A 7 1.83 -8.17 10.20
C GLU A 7 1.69 -9.40 11.11
N LYS A 8 0.58 -9.48 11.88
CA LYS A 8 0.26 -10.67 12.68
C LYS A 8 0.05 -11.92 11.82
N GLN A 9 -0.56 -11.81 10.65
CA GLN A 9 -0.74 -12.96 9.74
C GLN A 9 0.58 -13.36 9.07
N VAL A 10 1.37 -12.38 8.61
CA VAL A 10 2.68 -12.63 7.98
C VAL A 10 3.61 -13.38 8.95
N LYS A 11 3.62 -13.02 10.24
CA LYS A 11 4.41 -13.71 11.27
C LYS A 11 4.00 -15.16 11.50
N ARG A 12 2.78 -15.56 11.14
CA ARG A 12 2.28 -16.94 11.27
C ARG A 12 2.63 -17.83 10.08
N LEU A 13 3.05 -17.24 8.95
CA LEU A 13 3.51 -18.02 7.81
C LEU A 13 4.76 -18.80 8.20
N SER A 14 4.78 -20.11 7.95
CA SER A 14 5.87 -21.00 8.39
C SER A 14 7.05 -21.04 7.42
N THR A 15 6.81 -20.75 6.14
CA THR A 15 7.77 -20.94 5.04
C THR A 15 8.75 -19.79 4.93
N LYS A 16 10.04 -19.93 5.25
CA LYS A 16 11.01 -18.86 4.93
C LYS A 16 11.10 -18.71 3.41
N GLY A 17 11.19 -17.47 2.91
CA GLY A 17 11.58 -17.22 1.53
C GLY A 17 12.99 -17.75 1.32
N ASN A 18 13.23 -18.41 0.19
CA ASN A 18 14.58 -18.79 -0.21
C ASN A 18 15.25 -17.60 -0.91
N ASP A 19 16.57 -17.62 -1.03
CA ASP A 19 17.32 -16.56 -1.71
C ASP A 19 16.75 -16.29 -3.10
N GLY A 20 16.32 -15.04 -3.32
CA GLY A 20 15.73 -14.57 -4.59
C GLY A 20 14.23 -14.83 -4.77
N MET A 21 13.53 -15.48 -3.82
CA MET A 21 12.09 -15.72 -3.92
C MET A 21 11.30 -14.99 -2.83
N PHE A 22 10.23 -14.32 -3.25
CA PHE A 22 9.25 -13.75 -2.32
C PHE A 22 8.48 -14.86 -1.60
N ARG A 23 8.28 -14.68 -0.30
CA ARG A 23 7.58 -15.62 0.58
C ARG A 23 6.08 -15.73 0.27
N ALA A 24 5.48 -14.60 -0.07
CA ALA A 24 4.08 -14.47 -0.47
C ALA A 24 3.88 -13.15 -1.24
N MET A 25 2.69 -13.00 -1.80
CA MET A 25 2.26 -11.77 -2.47
C MET A 25 1.14 -11.10 -1.69
N ILE A 26 1.21 -9.78 -1.60
CA ILE A 26 0.13 -8.91 -1.14
C ILE A 26 -0.42 -8.17 -2.35
N TYR A 27 -1.69 -8.35 -2.65
CA TYR A 27 -2.42 -7.54 -3.60
C TYR A 27 -3.21 -6.46 -2.87
N THR A 28 -3.14 -5.22 -3.34
CA THR A 28 -3.90 -4.12 -2.75
C THR A 28 -4.26 -3.07 -3.79
N VAL A 29 -5.46 -2.50 -3.67
CA VAL A 29 -5.86 -1.25 -4.35
C VAL A 29 -5.71 -0.15 -3.28
N PRO A 30 -4.57 0.58 -3.22
CA PRO A 30 -4.29 1.44 -2.07
C PRO A 30 -5.04 2.76 -2.11
N ILE A 31 -5.37 3.26 -3.31
CA ILE A 31 -6.01 4.55 -3.53
C ILE A 31 -7.41 4.31 -4.12
N PHE A 32 -8.42 4.93 -3.50
CA PHE A 32 -9.84 4.81 -3.85
C PHE A 32 -10.29 3.36 -4.11
N ASN A 33 -10.00 2.48 -3.15
CA ASN A 33 -10.22 1.04 -3.23
C ASN A 33 -11.62 0.66 -3.75
N ASN A 34 -11.72 -0.22 -4.74
CA ASN A 34 -12.99 -0.86 -5.09
C ASN A 34 -13.19 -2.12 -4.21
N PRO A 35 -14.31 -2.29 -3.47
CA PRO A 35 -15.54 -1.48 -3.49
C PRO A 35 -15.65 -0.40 -2.41
N THR A 36 -14.68 -0.28 -1.51
CA THR A 36 -14.86 0.52 -0.27
C THR A 36 -14.71 2.03 -0.42
N GLY A 37 -14.12 2.51 -1.52
CA GLY A 37 -13.71 3.90 -1.75
C GLY A 37 -12.53 4.37 -0.88
N ILE A 38 -12.02 3.54 0.04
CA ILE A 38 -11.05 3.95 1.05
C ILE A 38 -9.65 4.07 0.45
N CYS A 39 -8.90 5.08 0.88
CA CYS A 39 -7.46 5.20 0.63
C CYS A 39 -6.67 4.71 1.86
N LEU A 40 -5.51 4.09 1.63
CA LEU A 40 -4.53 3.87 2.69
C LEU A 40 -4.00 5.22 3.20
N SER A 41 -3.80 5.32 4.52
CA SER A 41 -3.14 6.49 5.11
C SER A 41 -1.63 6.44 4.85
N ASN A 42 -0.96 7.60 4.90
CA ASN A 42 0.50 7.66 4.81
C ASN A 42 1.21 6.73 5.80
N GLU A 43 0.68 6.59 7.01
CA GLU A 43 1.21 5.69 8.05
C GLU A 43 1.09 4.23 7.61
N ARG A 44 -0.11 3.80 7.19
CA ARG A 44 -0.35 2.43 6.72
C ARG A 44 0.43 2.07 5.46
N SER A 45 0.63 3.02 4.54
CA SER A 45 1.46 2.81 3.35
C SER A 45 2.92 2.56 3.72
N ARG A 46 3.48 3.31 4.68
CA ARG A 46 4.84 3.06 5.21
C ARG A 46 4.93 1.71 5.90
N ASP A 47 3.95 1.39 6.74
CA ASP A 47 3.91 0.11 7.43
C ASP A 47 3.86 -1.06 6.44
N LEU A 48 3.03 -0.97 5.39
CA LEU A 48 2.92 -2.02 4.39
C LEU A 48 4.26 -2.25 3.66
N VAL A 49 4.94 -1.18 3.23
CA VAL A 49 6.26 -1.29 2.59
C VAL A 49 7.29 -1.89 3.55
N ARG A 50 7.34 -1.42 4.80
CA ARG A 50 8.22 -1.98 5.83
C ARG A 50 7.96 -3.47 6.06
N ILE A 51 6.69 -3.87 6.25
CA ILE A 51 6.30 -5.27 6.45
C ILE A 51 6.73 -6.12 5.25
N ALA A 52 6.57 -5.60 4.02
CA ALA A 52 6.98 -6.32 2.83
C ALA A 52 8.50 -6.53 2.75
N GLN A 53 9.29 -5.50 3.10
CA GLN A 53 10.75 -5.59 3.16
C GLN A 53 11.21 -6.56 4.25
N ASP A 54 10.71 -6.40 5.48
CA ASP A 54 11.08 -7.21 6.66
C ASP A 54 10.78 -8.72 6.47
N HIS A 55 9.83 -9.05 5.58
CA HIS A 55 9.33 -10.41 5.41
C HIS A 55 9.45 -10.96 3.98
N GLN A 56 10.22 -10.29 3.10
CA GLN A 56 10.43 -10.67 1.69
C GLN A 56 9.11 -10.95 0.96
N LEU A 57 8.19 -9.99 0.98
CA LEU A 57 6.89 -10.09 0.32
C LEU A 57 6.88 -9.28 -0.97
N LEU A 58 6.23 -9.83 -2.00
CA LEU A 58 5.91 -9.07 -3.21
C LEU A 58 4.65 -8.24 -2.94
N VAL A 59 4.69 -6.93 -3.20
CA VAL A 59 3.48 -6.10 -3.16
C VAL A 59 3.10 -5.73 -4.57
N VAL A 60 1.87 -6.07 -4.95
CA VAL A 60 1.25 -5.61 -6.20
C VAL A 60 0.21 -4.56 -5.86
N SER A 61 0.52 -3.34 -6.28
CA SER A 61 -0.34 -2.17 -6.12
C SER A 61 -1.19 -2.00 -7.37
N ASP A 62 -2.50 -2.10 -7.22
CA ASP A 62 -3.47 -1.82 -8.27
C ASP A 62 -3.88 -0.35 -8.20
N ASP A 63 -3.23 0.46 -9.02
CA ASP A 63 -3.22 1.92 -8.98
C ASP A 63 -4.12 2.54 -10.07
N VAL A 64 -5.18 1.84 -10.49
CA VAL A 64 -6.07 2.28 -11.58
C VAL A 64 -6.86 3.55 -11.28
N TYR A 65 -7.10 3.87 -10.00
CA TYR A 65 -7.94 5.00 -9.58
C TYR A 65 -7.15 6.25 -9.14
N ASP A 66 -5.82 6.25 -9.19
CA ASP A 66 -4.97 7.30 -8.62
C ASP A 66 -5.32 8.73 -9.06
N PHE A 67 -5.79 8.88 -10.30
CA PHE A 67 -6.13 10.17 -10.90
C PHE A 67 -7.53 10.67 -10.54
N LEU A 68 -8.36 9.86 -9.88
CA LEU A 68 -9.75 10.18 -9.57
C LEU A 68 -9.90 10.95 -8.24
N ASN A 69 -8.95 11.83 -7.93
CA ASN A 69 -9.02 12.67 -6.74
C ASN A 69 -9.86 13.93 -6.99
N TYR A 70 -11.13 13.88 -6.62
CA TYR A 70 -12.07 14.99 -6.80
C TYR A 70 -12.04 16.05 -5.68
N LYS A 71 -11.13 15.93 -4.70
CA LYS A 71 -11.02 16.93 -3.63
C LYS A 71 -10.47 18.24 -4.17
N ILE A 72 -11.16 19.35 -3.87
CA ILE A 72 -10.72 20.70 -4.22
C ILE A 72 -9.78 21.23 -3.13
N CYS A 73 -8.65 21.79 -3.55
CA CYS A 73 -7.76 22.54 -2.67
C CYS A 73 -8.40 23.90 -2.36
N PRO A 74 -8.70 24.23 -1.09
CA PRO A 74 -9.41 25.47 -0.76
C PRO A 74 -8.58 26.72 -1.07
N VAL A 75 -7.25 26.61 -1.10
CA VAL A 75 -6.34 27.74 -1.39
C VAL A 75 -6.28 28.06 -2.87
N THR A 76 -6.12 27.04 -3.73
CA THR A 76 -5.91 27.25 -5.17
C THR A 76 -7.20 27.15 -5.98
N GLN A 77 -8.30 26.66 -5.39
CA GLN A 77 -9.55 26.34 -6.09
C GLN A 77 -9.38 25.34 -7.26
N LEU A 78 -8.26 24.61 -7.27
CA LEU A 78 -7.95 23.55 -8.24
C LEU A 78 -8.09 22.16 -7.58
N PHE A 79 -8.05 21.10 -8.38
CA PHE A 79 -7.94 19.73 -7.85
C PHE A 79 -6.70 19.60 -6.96
N SER A 80 -6.90 19.01 -5.78
CA SER A 80 -5.81 18.71 -4.87
C SER A 80 -4.92 17.61 -5.43
N LEU A 81 -3.66 17.61 -5.01
CA LEU A 81 -2.71 16.60 -5.45
C LEU A 81 -3.24 15.19 -5.14
N PRO A 82 -3.04 14.23 -6.06
CA PRO A 82 -3.47 12.86 -5.81
C PRO A 82 -2.75 12.31 -4.57
N PRO A 83 -3.37 11.35 -3.86
CA PRO A 83 -2.68 10.60 -2.82
C PRO A 83 -1.36 10.02 -3.34
N LYS A 84 -0.37 9.92 -2.45
CA LYS A 84 0.93 9.37 -2.81
C LYS A 84 0.81 7.87 -3.11
N LYS A 85 1.37 7.44 -4.25
CA LYS A 85 1.45 6.03 -4.63
C LYS A 85 2.30 5.21 -3.67
N LEU A 86 2.06 3.91 -3.58
CA LEU A 86 2.77 3.04 -2.65
C LEU A 86 4.28 3.01 -2.92
N ILE A 87 4.70 3.04 -4.19
CA ILE A 87 6.11 3.10 -4.59
C ILE A 87 6.86 4.30 -4.01
N SER A 88 6.18 5.41 -3.70
CA SER A 88 6.83 6.60 -3.13
C SER A 88 7.31 6.43 -1.68
N TYR A 89 6.88 5.35 -1.01
CA TYR A 89 7.31 5.00 0.34
C TYR A 89 8.44 3.97 0.36
N ASP A 90 8.73 3.35 -0.79
CA ASP A 90 9.88 2.48 -0.97
C ASP A 90 11.14 3.33 -1.14
N LYS A 91 12.17 3.03 -0.33
CA LYS A 91 13.45 3.75 -0.31
C LYS A 91 14.62 2.87 -0.75
N THR A 92 14.33 1.67 -1.24
CA THR A 92 15.34 0.69 -1.67
C THR A 92 16.03 1.15 -2.94
#